data_AF-A0A8J4SD21-F1
#
_entry.id   AF-A0A8J4SD21-F1
#
_cell.length_a   1.000
_cell.length_b   1.000
_cell.length_c   1.000
_cell.angle_alpha   90.00
_cell.angle_beta   90.00
_cell.angle_gamma   90.00
#
_symmetry.space_group_name_H-M   'P 1'
#
loop_
_entity.id
_entity.type
_entity.pdbx_description
1 polymer ?
#
loop_
_entity_poly.entity_id
_entity_poly.type
_entity_poly.pdbx_seq_one_letter_code
_entity_poly.pdbx_strand_id
1 'polypeptide(L)'
;MAIIFGEDEERFYQRSKNVLKPLIKTARNAKIKVSTIRALGLICFVCSVEEENCEEVLELFETFFNPKIVSDICKSALDSWGLVASSLSNDILSNDGMVERVLPKFLALLDHKDVDVRSAAGENVAFLYENAQSCGVPLPYDEEILERFREMSKDSSKKNSKKDRKVQRVVFRDIHSTLSNGETPHVSFTIKGEVLEINSWKSVKQFEAMKECLQAGLQEHIKYNNVLRALLDLPETLEDRKVDRRDIFDKKSASRKQRSNELKDDRKRKQHMQDAFYDDGF
;
A
#
# COMPACT_ATOMS: atom_id res chain seq x y z
N MET A 1 1.91 2.64 16.02
CA MET A 1 1.79 1.96 17.33
C MET A 1 1.57 0.47 17.11
N ALA A 2 0.57 0.06 16.32
CA ALA A 2 0.42 -1.34 15.90
C ALA A 2 1.73 -2.00 15.43
N ILE A 3 2.41 -1.41 14.44
CA ILE A 3 3.72 -1.89 13.93
C ILE A 3 4.83 -2.00 15.02
N ILE A 4 4.71 -1.25 16.12
CA ILE A 4 5.68 -1.27 17.22
C ILE A 4 5.31 -2.36 18.23
N PHE A 5 4.02 -2.53 18.50
CA PHE A 5 3.55 -3.57 19.42
C PHE A 5 3.71 -4.96 18.81
N GLY A 6 3.50 -5.09 17.50
CA GLY A 6 3.58 -6.35 16.78
C GLY A 6 2.24 -7.10 16.77
N GLU A 7 2.34 -8.40 16.53
CA GLU A 7 1.23 -9.35 16.46
C GLU A 7 0.60 -9.63 17.83
N ASP A 8 -0.54 -10.34 17.85
CA ASP A 8 -1.26 -10.79 19.05
C ASP A 8 -1.81 -9.70 20.00
N GLU A 9 -1.98 -8.48 19.49
CA GLU A 9 -2.46 -7.32 20.26
C GLU A 9 -3.97 -7.08 20.13
N GLU A 10 -4.75 -8.15 20.28
CA GLU A 10 -6.21 -8.18 20.06
C GLU A 10 -6.96 -7.16 20.93
N ARG A 11 -6.53 -6.96 22.18
CA ARG A 11 -7.09 -5.93 23.07
C ARG A 11 -6.90 -4.51 22.52
N PHE A 12 -5.76 -4.24 21.89
CA PHE A 12 -5.49 -2.96 21.26
C PHE A 12 -6.34 -2.76 20.01
N TYR A 13 -6.52 -3.83 19.21
CA TYR A 13 -7.44 -3.82 18.08
C TYR A 13 -8.87 -3.52 18.53
N GLN A 14 -9.45 -4.27 19.47
CA GLN A 14 -10.83 -4.07 19.93
C GLN A 14 -11.08 -2.65 20.47
N ARG A 15 -10.14 -2.10 21.24
CA ARG A 15 -10.22 -0.71 21.72
C ARG A 15 -10.20 0.30 20.57
N SER A 16 -9.34 0.08 19.58
CA SER A 16 -9.21 0.96 18.42
C SER A 16 -10.44 0.87 17.52
N LYS A 17 -10.92 -0.35 17.24
CA LYS A 17 -12.13 -0.67 16.47
C LYS A 17 -13.34 0.11 16.97
N ASN A 18 -13.58 0.11 18.28
CA ASN A 18 -14.72 0.78 18.91
C ASN A 18 -14.72 2.31 18.74
N VAL A 19 -13.56 2.92 18.48
CA VAL A 19 -13.44 4.36 18.21
C VAL A 19 -13.42 4.66 16.71
N LEU A 20 -12.68 3.88 15.94
CA LEU A 20 -12.43 4.14 14.53
C LEU A 20 -13.63 3.77 13.64
N LYS A 21 -14.34 2.66 13.91
CA LYS A 21 -15.51 2.27 13.09
C LYS A 21 -16.62 3.33 13.07
N PRO A 22 -17.06 3.89 14.21
CA PRO A 22 -18.03 4.99 14.21
C PRO A 22 -17.52 6.24 13.50
N LEU A 23 -16.23 6.56 13.62
CA LEU A 23 -15.62 7.72 12.99
C LEU A 23 -15.58 7.59 11.47
N ILE A 24 -15.30 6.40 10.92
CA ILE A 24 -15.37 6.13 9.47
C ILE A 24 -16.77 6.43 8.93
N LYS A 25 -17.81 6.01 9.65
CA LYS A 25 -19.22 6.21 9.25
C LYS A 25 -19.64 7.68 9.35
N THR A 26 -19.25 8.37 10.42
CA THR A 26 -19.80 9.70 10.75
C THR A 26 -18.93 10.89 10.33
N ALA A 27 -17.64 10.70 10.07
CA ALA A 27 -16.74 11.80 9.72
C ALA A 27 -17.18 12.49 8.42
N ARG A 28 -17.36 13.81 8.50
CA ARG A 28 -17.67 14.68 7.35
C ARG A 28 -16.42 15.07 6.56
N ASN A 29 -15.27 15.17 7.24
CA ASN A 29 -14.02 15.55 6.61
C ASN A 29 -13.38 14.31 5.93
N ALA A 30 -13.16 14.39 4.61
CA ALA A 30 -12.56 13.33 3.82
C ALA A 30 -11.18 12.90 4.34
N LYS A 31 -10.32 13.85 4.75
CA LYS A 31 -8.97 13.54 5.26
C LYS A 31 -9.01 12.77 6.57
N ILE A 32 -9.96 13.10 7.45
CA ILE A 32 -10.18 12.35 8.68
C ILE A 32 -10.60 10.94 8.32
N LYS A 33 -11.60 10.79 7.45
CA LYS A 33 -12.11 9.47 7.04
C LYS A 33 -11.02 8.58 6.43
N VAL A 34 -10.24 9.13 5.49
CA VAL A 34 -9.10 8.45 4.87
C VAL A 34 -8.08 7.98 5.91
N SER A 35 -7.70 8.87 6.85
CA SER A 35 -6.75 8.52 7.90
C SER A 35 -7.30 7.45 8.83
N THR A 36 -8.60 7.49 9.14
CA THR A 36 -9.27 6.50 9.99
C THR A 36 -9.40 5.14 9.31
N ILE A 37 -9.71 5.10 8.00
CA ILE A 37 -9.76 3.87 7.19
C ILE A 37 -8.38 3.20 7.17
N ARG A 38 -7.33 3.96 6.89
CA ARG A 38 -5.95 3.47 6.90
C ARG A 38 -5.52 2.97 8.27
N ALA A 39 -5.82 3.72 9.32
CA ALA A 39 -5.49 3.32 10.69
C ALA A 39 -6.20 2.04 11.10
N LEU A 40 -7.51 1.91 10.82
CA LEU A 40 -8.25 0.71 11.16
C LEU A 40 -7.74 -0.51 10.37
N GLY A 41 -7.51 -0.37 9.07
CA GLY A 41 -7.00 -1.46 8.23
C GLY A 41 -5.63 -1.95 8.70
N LEU A 42 -4.71 -1.02 8.99
CA LEU A 42 -3.38 -1.35 9.50
C LEU A 42 -3.42 -2.01 10.89
N ILE A 43 -4.26 -1.52 11.79
CA ILE A 43 -4.38 -2.11 13.14
C ILE A 43 -5.03 -3.49 13.06
N CYS A 44 -6.02 -3.68 12.17
CA CYS A 44 -6.63 -4.99 11.93
C CYS A 44 -5.58 -5.98 11.41
N PHE A 45 -4.85 -5.61 10.36
CA PHE A 45 -3.81 -6.45 9.75
C PHE A 45 -2.71 -6.86 10.73
N VAL A 46 -2.22 -5.93 11.56
CA VAL A 46 -1.08 -6.22 12.45
C VAL A 46 -1.51 -6.85 13.77
N CYS A 47 -2.63 -6.41 14.36
CA CYS A 47 -2.93 -6.72 15.76
C CYS A 47 -4.10 -7.68 15.94
N SER A 48 -4.93 -7.92 14.92
CA SER A 48 -6.04 -8.86 15.06
C SER A 48 -5.63 -10.26 14.65
N VAL A 49 -6.12 -11.25 15.40
CA VAL A 49 -5.85 -12.68 15.16
C VAL A 49 -7.10 -13.45 14.72
N GLU A 50 -8.26 -12.79 14.72
CA GLU A 50 -9.55 -13.40 14.41
C GLU A 50 -9.97 -13.07 12.96
N GLU A 51 -10.34 -14.09 12.19
CA GLU A 51 -10.79 -13.93 10.80
C GLU A 51 -12.09 -13.12 10.73
N GLU A 52 -13.01 -13.30 11.69
CA GLU A 52 -14.28 -12.56 11.75
C GLU A 52 -14.06 -11.05 11.90
N ASN A 53 -13.00 -10.64 12.60
CA ASN A 53 -12.63 -9.24 12.73
C ASN A 53 -12.17 -8.66 11.39
N CYS A 54 -11.43 -9.44 10.60
CA CYS A 54 -10.99 -9.06 9.27
C CYS A 54 -12.20 -8.92 8.33
N GLU A 55 -13.09 -9.90 8.30
CA GLU A 55 -14.32 -9.87 7.48
C GLU A 55 -15.18 -8.64 7.78
N GLU A 56 -15.44 -8.34 9.05
CA GLU A 56 -16.23 -7.18 9.46
C GLU A 56 -15.56 -5.84 9.07
N VAL A 57 -14.24 -5.80 8.92
CA VAL A 57 -13.50 -4.63 8.45
C VAL A 57 -13.53 -4.53 6.92
N LEU A 58 -13.41 -5.66 6.21
CA LEU A 58 -13.54 -5.72 4.75
C LEU A 58 -14.92 -5.24 4.30
N GLU A 59 -16.00 -5.74 4.90
CA GLU A 59 -17.36 -5.33 4.59
C GLU A 59 -17.58 -3.82 4.83
N LEU A 60 -16.98 -3.28 5.89
CA LEU A 60 -17.03 -1.84 6.17
C LEU A 60 -16.36 -1.04 5.05
N PHE A 61 -15.18 -1.45 4.58
CA PHE A 61 -14.45 -0.75 3.51
C PHE A 61 -15.18 -0.84 2.17
N GLU A 62 -15.83 -1.96 1.89
CA GLU A 62 -16.62 -2.15 0.67
C GLU A 62 -17.78 -1.17 0.51
N THR A 63 -18.29 -0.60 1.62
CA THR A 63 -19.31 0.47 1.55
C THR A 63 -18.83 1.72 0.81
N PHE A 64 -17.52 1.88 0.60
CA PHE A 64 -16.91 2.98 -0.12
C PHE A 64 -16.56 2.65 -1.58
N PHE A 65 -16.85 1.43 -2.06
CA PHE A 65 -16.58 1.01 -3.44
C PHE A 65 -17.69 1.47 -4.37
N ASN A 66 -17.71 2.79 -4.61
CA ASN A 66 -18.69 3.41 -5.49
C ASN A 66 -18.07 4.59 -6.23
N PRO A 67 -18.23 4.71 -7.56
CA PRO A 67 -17.66 5.81 -8.34
C PRO A 67 -18.07 7.23 -7.90
N LYS A 68 -19.15 7.36 -7.11
CA LYS A 68 -19.64 8.64 -6.57
C LYS A 68 -18.94 9.05 -5.27
N ILE A 69 -18.23 8.13 -4.61
CA ILE A 69 -17.48 8.44 -3.39
C ILE A 69 -16.26 9.29 -3.75
N VAL A 70 -15.87 10.17 -2.83
CA VAL A 70 -14.66 11.00 -2.99
C VAL A 70 -13.46 10.09 -3.26
N SER A 71 -12.70 10.42 -4.30
CA SER A 71 -11.65 9.56 -4.86
C SER A 71 -10.62 9.12 -3.80
N ASP A 72 -10.14 10.04 -2.96
CA ASP A 72 -9.22 9.72 -1.86
C ASP A 72 -9.81 8.70 -0.86
N ILE A 73 -11.12 8.81 -0.54
CA ILE A 73 -11.81 7.89 0.38
C ILE A 73 -11.92 6.52 -0.27
N CYS A 74 -12.38 6.46 -1.52
CA CYS A 74 -12.52 5.22 -2.26
C CYS A 74 -11.17 4.50 -2.41
N LYS A 75 -10.13 5.23 -2.82
CA LYS A 75 -8.75 4.73 -2.92
C LYS A 75 -8.25 4.19 -1.59
N SER A 76 -8.40 4.95 -0.51
CA SER A 76 -7.98 4.49 0.83
C SER A 76 -8.71 3.24 1.29
N ALA A 77 -9.99 3.10 0.95
CA ALA A 77 -10.76 1.91 1.27
C ALA A 77 -10.31 0.69 0.45
N LEU A 78 -10.00 0.87 -0.84
CA LEU A 78 -9.47 -0.19 -1.70
C LEU A 78 -8.12 -0.70 -1.22
N ASP A 79 -7.20 0.21 -0.88
CA ASP A 79 -5.88 -0.17 -0.36
C ASP A 79 -5.99 -0.87 0.99
N SER A 80 -6.77 -0.30 1.93
CA SER A 80 -6.96 -0.90 3.25
C SER A 80 -7.69 -2.24 3.18
N TRP A 81 -8.60 -2.41 2.22
CA TRP A 81 -9.25 -3.69 1.95
C TRP A 81 -8.22 -4.71 1.47
N GLY A 82 -7.37 -4.36 0.49
CA GLY A 82 -6.32 -5.26 0.00
C GLY A 82 -5.33 -5.66 1.10
N LEU A 83 -4.97 -4.71 1.99
CA LEU A 83 -4.14 -4.99 3.15
C LEU A 83 -4.80 -5.98 4.12
N VAL A 84 -6.04 -5.75 4.53
CA VAL A 84 -6.73 -6.64 5.48
C VAL A 84 -7.02 -8.00 4.83
N ALA A 85 -7.37 -8.03 3.54
CA ALA A 85 -7.58 -9.26 2.81
C ALA A 85 -6.28 -10.10 2.72
N SER A 86 -5.11 -9.47 2.74
CA SER A 86 -3.81 -10.16 2.75
C SER A 86 -3.53 -11.00 3.99
N SER A 87 -4.28 -10.86 5.09
CA SER A 87 -4.18 -11.72 6.27
C SER A 87 -5.12 -12.92 6.25
N LEU A 88 -6.02 -13.02 5.25
CA LEU A 88 -6.91 -14.16 5.09
C LEU A 88 -6.21 -15.29 4.30
N SER A 89 -6.70 -16.52 4.48
CA SER A 89 -6.24 -17.66 3.71
C SER A 89 -6.67 -17.58 2.24
N ASN A 90 -5.90 -18.20 1.35
CA ASN A 90 -6.21 -18.25 -0.08
C ASN A 90 -7.58 -18.91 -0.34
N ASP A 91 -7.99 -19.88 0.49
CA ASP A 91 -9.29 -20.55 0.40
C ASP A 91 -10.47 -19.59 0.66
N ILE A 92 -10.34 -18.70 1.64
CA ILE A 92 -11.36 -17.68 1.92
C ILE A 92 -11.42 -16.64 0.79
N LEU A 93 -10.26 -16.22 0.29
CA LEU A 93 -10.17 -15.21 -0.77
C LEU A 93 -10.67 -15.72 -2.13
N SER A 94 -10.48 -17.01 -2.40
CA SER A 94 -10.89 -17.66 -3.65
C SER A 94 -12.32 -18.22 -3.62
N ASN A 95 -13.01 -18.16 -2.47
CA ASN A 95 -14.39 -18.60 -2.33
C ASN A 95 -15.35 -17.78 -3.21
N ASP A 96 -16.29 -18.46 -3.88
CA ASP A 96 -17.31 -17.86 -4.75
C ASP A 96 -18.06 -16.70 -4.07
N GLY A 97 -18.46 -16.84 -2.80
CA GLY A 97 -19.17 -15.80 -2.06
C GLY A 97 -18.34 -14.54 -1.79
N MET A 98 -17.02 -14.67 -1.65
CA MET A 98 -16.10 -13.51 -1.58
C MET A 98 -16.01 -12.86 -2.96
N VAL A 99 -15.72 -13.65 -3.98
CA VAL A 99 -15.45 -13.21 -5.35
C VAL A 99 -16.66 -12.52 -5.97
N GLU A 100 -17.84 -13.16 -5.93
CA GLU A 100 -19.10 -12.61 -6.47
C GLU A 100 -19.48 -11.28 -5.80
N ARG A 101 -19.11 -11.12 -4.52
CA ARG A 101 -19.42 -9.91 -3.75
C ARG A 101 -18.51 -8.74 -4.09
N VAL A 102 -17.22 -8.96 -4.33
CA VAL A 102 -16.24 -7.87 -4.47
C VAL A 102 -15.76 -7.62 -5.89
N LEU A 103 -15.65 -8.66 -6.73
CA LEU A 103 -15.13 -8.54 -8.09
C LEU A 103 -15.95 -7.56 -8.95
N PRO A 104 -17.30 -7.60 -8.98
CA PRO A 104 -18.08 -6.63 -9.75
C PRO A 104 -17.85 -5.18 -9.29
N LYS A 105 -17.63 -4.96 -7.98
CA LYS A 105 -17.35 -3.63 -7.42
C LYS A 105 -15.99 -3.12 -7.90
N PHE A 106 -14.95 -3.97 -7.92
CA PHE A 106 -13.64 -3.60 -8.44
C PHE A 106 -13.68 -3.31 -9.95
N LEU A 107 -14.34 -4.16 -10.73
CA LEU A 107 -14.48 -3.97 -12.17
C LEU A 107 -15.24 -2.67 -12.52
N ALA A 108 -16.26 -2.29 -11.73
CA ALA A 108 -16.95 -1.02 -11.91
C ALA A 108 -16.06 0.21 -11.63
N LEU A 109 -15.07 0.08 -10.75
CA LEU A 109 -14.15 1.17 -10.39
C LEU A 109 -13.01 1.35 -11.40
N LEU A 110 -12.83 0.43 -12.35
CA LEU A 110 -11.88 0.59 -13.46
C LEU A 110 -12.25 1.75 -14.41
N ASP A 111 -13.50 2.22 -14.41
CA ASP A 111 -13.94 3.39 -15.18
C ASP A 111 -13.86 4.70 -14.39
N HIS A 112 -13.37 4.66 -13.14
CA HIS A 112 -13.32 5.83 -12.29
C HIS A 112 -12.39 6.90 -12.88
N LYS A 113 -12.73 8.20 -12.72
CA LYS A 113 -11.96 9.32 -13.31
C LYS A 113 -10.51 9.42 -12.82
N ASP A 114 -10.29 9.05 -11.56
CA ASP A 114 -9.00 9.10 -10.88
C ASP A 114 -8.22 7.81 -11.13
N VAL A 115 -6.98 7.95 -11.62
CA VAL A 115 -6.09 6.83 -11.92
C VAL A 115 -5.71 6.04 -10.68
N ASP A 116 -5.62 6.68 -9.51
CA ASP A 116 -5.21 6.01 -8.29
C ASP A 116 -6.31 5.05 -7.80
N VAL A 117 -7.58 5.41 -8.00
CA VAL A 117 -8.72 4.49 -7.74
C VAL A 117 -8.74 3.34 -8.73
N ARG A 118 -8.53 3.61 -10.03
CA ARG A 118 -8.45 2.56 -11.06
C ARG A 118 -7.33 1.57 -10.75
N SER A 119 -6.17 2.09 -10.36
CA SER A 119 -4.98 1.30 -10.01
C SER A 119 -5.27 0.42 -8.80
N ALA A 120 -5.75 0.99 -7.69
CA ALA A 120 -6.05 0.23 -6.47
C ALA A 120 -7.10 -0.87 -6.71
N ALA A 121 -8.14 -0.60 -7.52
CA ALA A 121 -9.15 -1.59 -7.88
C ALA A 121 -8.56 -2.71 -8.76
N GLY A 122 -7.79 -2.37 -9.77
CA GLY A 122 -7.15 -3.35 -10.65
C GLY A 122 -6.16 -4.25 -9.92
N GLU A 123 -5.36 -3.69 -9.01
CA GLU A 123 -4.46 -4.47 -8.17
C GLU A 123 -5.22 -5.42 -7.23
N ASN A 124 -6.41 -5.05 -6.72
CA ASN A 124 -7.22 -5.95 -5.92
C ASN A 124 -7.80 -7.11 -6.77
N VAL A 125 -8.09 -6.88 -8.06
CA VAL A 125 -8.44 -7.97 -9.00
C VAL A 125 -7.26 -8.90 -9.20
N ALA A 126 -6.06 -8.36 -9.45
CA ALA A 126 -4.84 -9.15 -9.63
C ALA A 126 -4.48 -9.96 -8.37
N PHE A 127 -4.69 -9.37 -7.19
CA PHE A 127 -4.52 -10.04 -5.92
C PHE A 127 -5.48 -11.23 -5.77
N LEU A 128 -6.77 -11.07 -6.06
CA LEU A 128 -7.71 -12.20 -6.04
C LEU A 128 -7.35 -13.27 -7.09
N TYR A 129 -6.90 -12.87 -8.28
CA TYR A 129 -6.40 -13.78 -9.32
C TYR A 129 -5.29 -14.68 -8.78
N GLU A 130 -4.24 -14.07 -8.22
CA GLU A 130 -3.07 -14.78 -7.71
C GLU A 130 -3.45 -15.81 -6.63
N ASN A 131 -4.37 -15.45 -5.74
CA ASN A 131 -4.86 -16.37 -4.69
C ASN A 131 -5.63 -17.55 -5.27
N ALA A 132 -6.57 -17.30 -6.18
CA ALA A 132 -7.36 -18.37 -6.77
C ALA A 132 -6.50 -19.29 -7.66
N GLN A 133 -5.55 -18.73 -8.41
CA GLN A 133 -4.57 -19.51 -9.16
C GLN A 133 -3.76 -20.42 -8.22
N SER A 134 -3.35 -19.92 -7.06
CA SER A 134 -2.63 -20.70 -6.04
C SER A 134 -3.47 -21.86 -5.47
N CYS A 135 -4.80 -21.69 -5.40
CA CYS A 135 -5.74 -22.75 -5.01
C CYS A 135 -6.19 -23.66 -6.17
N GLY A 136 -5.78 -23.37 -7.41
CA GLY A 136 -6.28 -24.07 -8.61
C GLY A 136 -7.77 -23.81 -8.89
N VAL A 137 -8.34 -22.74 -8.34
CA VAL A 137 -9.73 -22.33 -8.53
C VAL A 137 -9.83 -21.37 -9.71
N PRO A 138 -10.63 -21.68 -10.74
CA PRO A 138 -10.90 -20.71 -11.80
C PRO A 138 -11.85 -19.64 -11.28
N LEU A 139 -11.46 -18.38 -11.38
CA LEU A 139 -12.37 -17.25 -11.15
C LEU A 139 -13.09 -16.90 -12.45
N PRO A 140 -14.22 -16.17 -12.39
CA PRO A 140 -15.01 -15.78 -13.55
C PRO A 140 -14.30 -14.69 -14.37
N TYR A 141 -13.22 -15.07 -15.03
CA TYR A 141 -12.53 -14.29 -16.04
C TYR A 141 -13.07 -14.66 -17.41
N ASP A 142 -13.69 -13.71 -18.09
CA ASP A 142 -13.94 -13.81 -19.52
C ASP A 142 -12.86 -13.06 -20.31
N GLU A 143 -12.80 -13.34 -21.61
CA GLU A 143 -11.88 -12.64 -22.53
C GLU A 143 -12.11 -11.11 -22.52
N GLU A 144 -13.32 -10.66 -22.17
CA GLU A 144 -13.67 -9.25 -22.08
C GLU A 144 -12.92 -8.55 -20.93
N ILE A 145 -12.84 -9.18 -19.75
CA ILE A 145 -12.05 -8.65 -18.62
C ILE A 145 -10.56 -8.57 -19.01
N LEU A 146 -10.00 -9.63 -19.61
CA LEU A 146 -8.59 -9.64 -20.04
C LEU A 146 -8.29 -8.54 -21.05
N GLU A 147 -9.14 -8.41 -22.07
CA GLU A 147 -9.00 -7.37 -23.09
C GLU A 147 -9.08 -5.97 -22.46
N ARG A 148 -10.00 -5.76 -21.51
CA ARG A 148 -10.12 -4.50 -20.79
C ARG A 148 -8.82 -4.12 -20.05
N PHE A 149 -8.20 -5.05 -19.32
CA PHE A 149 -6.91 -4.79 -18.66
C PHE A 149 -5.80 -4.52 -19.70
N ARG A 150 -5.82 -5.21 -20.84
CA ARG A 150 -4.89 -4.99 -21.96
C ARG A 150 -5.02 -3.58 -22.54
N GLU A 151 -6.23 -3.09 -22.76
CA GLU A 151 -6.48 -1.73 -23.25
C GLU A 151 -5.97 -0.67 -22.27
N MET A 152 -6.22 -0.87 -20.97
CA MET A 152 -5.76 0.04 -19.92
C MET A 152 -4.22 0.09 -19.82
N SER A 153 -3.53 -1.04 -20.06
CA SER A 153 -2.06 -1.10 -20.13
C SER A 153 -1.46 -0.29 -21.29
N LYS A 154 -2.28 0.01 -22.31
CA LYS A 154 -1.91 0.75 -23.52
C LYS A 154 -2.51 2.16 -23.56
N ASP A 155 -2.99 2.69 -22.43
CA ASP A 155 -3.70 3.97 -22.40
C ASP A 155 -2.91 5.10 -23.09
N SER A 156 -3.53 5.61 -24.15
CA SER A 156 -3.07 6.71 -24.99
C SER A 156 -3.99 7.93 -24.94
N SER A 157 -5.03 7.90 -24.10
CA SER A 157 -6.06 8.93 -24.01
C SER A 157 -5.46 10.28 -23.60
N LYS A 158 -5.59 11.26 -24.51
CA LYS A 158 -5.15 12.64 -24.26
C LYS A 158 -5.99 13.36 -23.19
N LYS A 159 -7.12 12.77 -22.76
CA LYS A 159 -7.96 13.31 -21.68
C LYS A 159 -7.29 13.20 -20.30
N ASN A 160 -6.43 12.20 -20.11
CA ASN A 160 -5.68 11.99 -18.87
C ASN A 160 -4.40 12.83 -18.86
N SER A 161 -3.84 13.14 -17.68
CA SER A 161 -2.54 13.82 -17.63
C SER A 161 -1.41 12.89 -18.11
N LYS A 162 -0.25 13.46 -18.50
CA LYS A 162 0.93 12.64 -18.87
C LYS A 162 1.39 11.74 -17.73
N LYS A 163 1.29 12.24 -16.49
CA LYS A 163 1.65 11.52 -15.26
C LYS A 163 0.69 10.34 -15.07
N ASP A 164 -0.61 10.59 -15.13
CA ASP A 164 -1.63 9.57 -14.87
C ASP A 164 -1.58 8.45 -15.91
N ARG A 165 -1.41 8.81 -17.19
CA ARG A 165 -1.18 7.81 -18.25
C ARG A 165 0.03 6.93 -17.97
N LYS A 166 1.11 7.49 -17.42
CA LYS A 166 2.32 6.70 -17.10
C LYS A 166 2.03 5.74 -15.95
N VAL A 167 1.37 6.20 -14.90
CA VAL A 167 0.97 5.37 -13.75
C VAL A 167 0.07 4.23 -14.22
N GLN A 168 -0.99 4.55 -14.96
CA GLN A 168 -1.94 3.56 -15.47
C GLN A 168 -1.24 2.48 -16.32
N ARG A 169 -0.43 2.88 -17.32
CA ARG A 169 0.23 1.88 -18.18
C ARG A 169 1.18 0.96 -17.40
N VAL A 170 1.88 1.48 -16.39
CA VAL A 170 2.79 0.66 -15.58
C VAL A 170 1.98 -0.34 -14.76
N VAL A 171 1.01 0.13 -13.97
CA VAL A 171 0.20 -0.72 -13.10
C VAL A 171 -0.58 -1.77 -13.90
N PHE A 172 -1.26 -1.35 -14.97
CA PHE A 172 -2.11 -2.26 -15.75
C PHE A 172 -1.34 -3.22 -16.65
N ARG A 173 -0.09 -2.92 -17.00
CA ARG A 173 0.78 -3.90 -17.66
C ARG A 173 1.12 -5.03 -16.71
N ASP A 174 1.48 -4.72 -15.48
CA ASP A 174 1.87 -5.71 -14.49
C ASP A 174 0.64 -6.57 -14.11
N ILE A 175 -0.52 -5.94 -13.90
CA ILE A 175 -1.81 -6.65 -13.72
C ILE A 175 -2.13 -7.57 -14.91
N HIS A 176 -2.06 -7.05 -16.14
CA HIS A 176 -2.34 -7.87 -17.32
C HIS A 176 -1.39 -9.07 -17.42
N SER A 177 -0.10 -8.92 -17.08
CA SER A 177 0.85 -10.04 -17.02
C SER A 177 0.41 -11.13 -16.05
N THR A 178 -0.06 -10.75 -14.86
CA THR A 178 -0.62 -11.71 -13.89
C THR A 178 -1.82 -12.44 -14.47
N LEU A 179 -2.80 -11.71 -15.00
CA LEU A 179 -4.04 -12.31 -15.47
C LEU A 179 -3.87 -13.18 -16.73
N SER A 180 -2.94 -12.82 -17.63
CA SER A 180 -2.75 -13.52 -18.91
C SER A 180 -1.73 -14.65 -18.84
N ASN A 181 -0.65 -14.47 -18.06
CA ASN A 181 0.49 -15.40 -18.04
C ASN A 181 0.71 -16.04 -16.66
N GLY A 182 -0.01 -15.63 -15.62
CA GLY A 182 0.23 -16.08 -14.25
C GLY A 182 1.50 -15.49 -13.62
N GLU A 183 2.03 -14.39 -14.17
CA GLU A 183 3.23 -13.74 -13.64
C GLU A 183 2.91 -12.93 -12.38
N THR A 184 3.71 -13.08 -11.32
CA THR A 184 3.56 -12.26 -10.11
C THR A 184 4.37 -10.97 -10.21
N PRO A 185 3.98 -9.89 -9.52
CA PRO A 185 4.74 -8.65 -9.51
C PRO A 185 6.08 -8.90 -8.83
N HIS A 186 7.17 -8.44 -9.45
CA HIS A 186 8.52 -8.59 -8.92
C HIS A 186 9.19 -7.23 -8.71
N VAL A 187 9.44 -6.87 -7.45
CA VAL A 187 10.13 -5.65 -7.06
C VAL A 187 11.31 -6.00 -6.16
N SER A 188 12.53 -5.66 -6.60
CA SER A 188 13.74 -5.81 -5.80
C SER A 188 14.29 -4.47 -5.33
N PHE A 189 14.83 -4.44 -4.12
CA PHE A 189 15.47 -3.27 -3.52
C PHE A 189 16.60 -3.68 -2.57
N THR A 190 17.59 -2.82 -2.41
CA THR A 190 18.78 -3.12 -1.60
C THR A 190 18.75 -2.37 -0.28
N ILE A 191 18.95 -3.08 0.83
CA ILE A 191 19.11 -2.51 2.17
C ILE A 191 20.34 -3.13 2.82
N LYS A 192 21.30 -2.31 3.26
CA LYS A 192 22.55 -2.77 3.89
C LYS A 192 23.35 -3.80 3.06
N GLY A 193 23.26 -3.72 1.73
CA GLY A 193 23.95 -4.66 0.84
C GLY A 193 23.22 -5.99 0.66
N GLU A 194 22.08 -6.20 1.34
CA GLU A 194 21.17 -7.30 1.09
C GLU A 194 20.15 -6.90 0.03
N VAL A 195 19.94 -7.76 -0.97
CA VAL A 195 18.88 -7.59 -1.97
C VAL A 195 17.63 -8.26 -1.43
N LEU A 196 16.57 -7.47 -1.26
CA LEU A 196 15.26 -7.88 -0.80
C LEU A 196 14.28 -7.84 -1.95
N GLU A 197 13.35 -8.79 -1.96
CA GLU A 197 12.43 -9.00 -3.07
C GLU A 197 10.99 -9.09 -2.56
N ILE A 198 10.07 -8.51 -3.33
CA ILE A 198 8.63 -8.63 -3.17
C ILE A 198 8.15 -9.29 -4.46
N ASN A 199 7.55 -10.47 -4.33
CA ASN A 199 7.28 -11.38 -5.45
C ASN A 199 5.83 -11.86 -5.51
N SER A 200 4.91 -11.17 -4.83
CA SER A 200 3.47 -11.49 -4.83
C SER A 200 2.63 -10.22 -4.67
N TRP A 201 1.38 -10.24 -5.16
CA TRP A 201 0.42 -9.17 -4.92
C TRP A 201 0.10 -9.02 -3.43
N LYS A 202 0.05 -10.13 -2.68
CA LYS A 202 -0.08 -10.13 -1.22
C LYS A 202 0.98 -9.22 -0.58
N SER A 203 2.25 -9.50 -0.85
CA SER A 203 3.39 -8.76 -0.29
C SER A 203 3.44 -7.32 -0.83
N VAL A 204 2.99 -7.05 -2.06
CA VAL A 204 2.83 -5.68 -2.59
C VAL A 204 1.81 -4.87 -1.76
N LYS A 205 0.64 -5.44 -1.45
CA LYS A 205 -0.38 -4.77 -0.63
C LYS A 205 0.14 -4.43 0.77
N GLN A 206 0.82 -5.38 1.39
CA GLN A 206 1.42 -5.19 2.71
C GLN A 206 2.51 -4.12 2.67
N PHE A 207 3.43 -4.21 1.70
CA PHE A 207 4.55 -3.28 1.57
C PHE A 207 4.09 -1.84 1.32
N GLU A 208 3.15 -1.61 0.41
CA GLU A 208 2.66 -0.25 0.12
C GLU A 208 1.96 0.37 1.34
N ALA A 209 1.22 -0.42 2.13
CA ALA A 209 0.64 0.05 3.39
C ALA A 209 1.72 0.45 4.42
N MET A 210 2.79 -0.35 4.55
CA MET A 210 3.91 -0.05 5.44
C MET A 210 4.67 1.19 4.97
N LYS A 211 4.89 1.33 3.67
CA LYS A 211 5.53 2.48 3.05
C LYS A 211 4.74 3.76 3.24
N GLU A 212 3.41 3.73 3.10
CA GLU A 212 2.55 4.88 3.34
C GLU A 212 2.54 5.27 4.83
N CYS A 213 2.54 4.29 5.74
CA CYS A 213 2.51 4.54 7.19
C CYS A 213 3.85 5.02 7.75
N LEU A 214 4.95 4.32 7.44
CA LEU A 214 6.27 4.55 8.04
C LEU A 214 7.07 5.64 7.32
N GLN A 215 6.80 5.86 6.03
CA GLN A 215 7.46 6.88 5.21
C GLN A 215 9.00 6.80 5.35
N ALA A 216 9.64 7.87 5.83
CA ALA A 216 11.09 7.93 6.03
C ALA A 216 11.62 6.91 7.05
N GLY A 217 10.75 6.34 7.91
CA GLY A 217 11.09 5.29 8.87
C GLY A 217 11.10 3.88 8.28
N LEU A 218 10.55 3.66 7.07
CA LEU A 218 10.44 2.32 6.48
C LEU A 218 11.79 1.61 6.39
N GLN A 219 12.82 2.31 5.91
CA GLN A 219 14.16 1.73 5.79
C GLN A 219 14.74 1.30 7.12
N GLU A 220 14.47 2.04 8.20
CA GLU A 220 14.98 1.69 9.53
C GLU A 220 14.26 0.46 10.08
N HIS A 221 12.95 0.37 9.91
CA HIS A 221 12.21 -0.82 10.30
C HIS A 221 12.64 -2.06 9.49
N ILE A 222 12.78 -1.96 8.16
CA ILE A 222 13.25 -3.13 7.38
C ILE A 222 14.67 -3.54 7.79
N LYS A 223 15.53 -2.62 8.24
CA LYS A 223 16.89 -2.96 8.69
C LYS A 223 16.97 -3.71 10.01
N TYR A 224 16.01 -3.50 10.90
CA TYR A 224 16.18 -3.83 12.33
C TYR A 224 14.95 -4.41 13.02
N ASN A 225 13.81 -4.54 12.35
CA ASN A 225 12.57 -5.03 12.95
C ASN A 225 12.16 -6.33 12.27
N ASN A 226 12.50 -7.46 12.90
CA ASN A 226 12.15 -8.78 12.37
C ASN A 226 10.64 -9.04 12.32
N VAL A 227 9.82 -8.37 13.15
CA VAL A 227 8.35 -8.44 13.03
C VAL A 227 7.89 -7.86 11.69
N LEU A 228 8.40 -6.69 11.30
CA LEU A 228 8.07 -6.12 9.99
C LEU A 228 8.59 -6.99 8.84
N ARG A 229 9.77 -7.60 9.00
CA ARG A 229 10.34 -8.47 7.97
C ARG A 229 9.51 -9.73 7.80
N ALA A 230 9.11 -10.38 8.89
CA ALA A 230 8.19 -11.51 8.88
C ALA A 230 6.85 -11.15 8.22
N LEU A 231 6.25 -10.01 8.59
CA LEU A 231 5.00 -9.52 7.98
C LEU A 231 5.10 -9.26 6.47
N LEU A 232 6.30 -9.07 5.93
CA LEU A 232 6.55 -8.80 4.51
C LEU A 232 7.18 -10.01 3.79
N ASP A 233 7.24 -11.18 4.44
CA ASP A 233 7.90 -12.39 3.95
C ASP A 233 9.39 -12.16 3.56
N LEU A 234 10.07 -11.24 4.27
CA LEU A 234 11.48 -10.92 4.07
C LEU A 234 12.38 -11.77 4.99
N PRO A 235 13.61 -12.13 4.56
CA PRO A 235 14.56 -12.88 5.39
C PRO A 235 14.83 -12.19 6.73
N GLU A 236 14.98 -12.91 7.83
CA GLU A 236 15.32 -12.32 9.12
C GLU A 236 16.71 -11.64 9.11
N THR A 237 16.84 -10.55 9.87
CA THR A 237 18.14 -9.91 10.13
C THR A 237 18.66 -10.31 11.50
N LEU A 238 19.98 -10.53 11.59
CA LEU A 238 20.67 -10.80 12.87
C LEU A 238 20.82 -9.55 13.74
N GLU A 239 20.65 -8.36 13.17
CA GLU A 239 20.79 -7.09 13.88
C GLU A 239 19.46 -6.59 14.46
N ASP A 240 18.55 -7.49 14.82
CA ASP A 240 17.22 -7.13 15.35
C ASP A 240 17.33 -6.20 16.58
N ARG A 241 16.61 -5.08 16.52
CA ARG A 241 16.53 -4.10 17.59
C ARG A 241 15.07 -3.76 17.82
N LYS A 242 14.62 -3.81 19.08
CA LYS A 242 13.32 -3.25 19.46
C LYS A 242 13.33 -1.76 19.13
N VAL A 243 12.63 -1.39 18.06
CA VAL A 243 12.46 0.01 17.65
C VAL A 243 11.54 0.68 18.68
N ASP A 244 12.10 1.47 19.60
CA ASP A 244 11.32 2.15 20.64
C ASP A 244 10.55 3.34 20.02
N ARG A 245 9.38 3.66 20.60
CA ARG A 245 8.59 4.86 20.31
C ARG A 245 9.44 6.14 20.39
N ARG A 246 10.47 6.17 21.24
CA ARG A 246 11.42 7.28 21.37
C ARG A 246 12.32 7.46 20.14
N ASP A 247 12.70 6.38 19.47
CA ASP A 247 13.60 6.42 18.32
C ASP A 247 12.91 6.96 17.05
N ILE A 248 11.60 6.71 16.92
CA ILE A 248 10.79 7.15 15.77
C ILE A 248 10.35 8.62 15.90
N PHE A 249 10.03 9.06 17.13
CA PHE A 249 9.53 10.42 17.41
C PHE A 249 10.62 11.41 17.78
N ASP A 250 11.91 11.04 17.71
CA ASP A 250 12.96 12.02 17.91
C ASP A 250 12.93 13.04 16.76
N LYS A 251 12.37 14.22 17.08
CA LYS A 251 12.38 15.41 16.22
C LYS A 251 13.80 15.83 15.81
N LYS A 252 14.83 15.19 16.39
CA LYS A 252 16.25 15.34 16.06
C LYS A 252 16.85 14.09 15.40
N SER A 253 16.10 13.31 14.59
CA SER A 253 16.71 12.18 13.87
C SER A 253 18.06 12.62 13.26
N ALA A 254 19.14 11.96 13.68
CA ALA A 254 20.49 12.36 13.33
C ALA A 254 20.65 12.47 11.81
N SER A 255 19.93 11.61 11.07
CA SER A 255 19.82 11.65 9.62
C SER A 255 19.18 12.92 9.04
N ARG A 256 18.09 13.46 9.63
CA ARG A 256 17.50 14.72 9.19
C ARG A 256 18.40 15.92 9.53
N LYS A 257 19.06 15.87 10.69
CA LYS A 257 20.00 16.92 11.11
C LYS A 257 21.26 16.92 10.23
N GLN A 258 21.78 15.73 9.92
CA GLN A 258 22.92 15.54 9.02
C GLN A 258 22.58 16.00 7.60
N ARG A 259 21.45 15.54 7.03
CA ARG A 259 21.01 15.96 5.69
C ARG A 259 20.74 17.47 5.60
N SER A 260 20.20 18.07 6.66
CA SER A 260 20.00 19.53 6.74
C SER A 260 21.33 20.29 6.80
N ASN A 261 22.32 19.76 7.52
CA ASN A 261 23.65 20.36 7.59
C ASN A 261 24.40 20.23 6.25
N GLU A 262 24.37 19.06 5.62
CA GLU A 262 24.97 18.83 4.30
C GLU A 262 24.38 19.80 3.25
N LEU A 263 23.05 19.99 3.27
CA LEU A 263 22.38 20.95 2.38
C LEU A 263 22.73 22.41 2.70
N LYS A 264 23.01 22.76 3.96
CA LYS A 264 23.47 24.11 4.33
C LYS A 264 24.89 24.36 3.87
N ASP A 265 25.76 23.38 4.01
CA ASP A 265 27.16 23.49 3.58
C ASP A 265 27.26 23.57 2.06
N ASP A 266 26.44 22.79 1.33
CA ASP A 266 26.38 22.86 -0.13
C ASP A 266 25.86 24.22 -0.63
N ARG A 267 24.86 24.80 0.05
CA ARG A 267 24.38 26.17 -0.24
C ARG A 267 25.45 27.21 0.01
N LYS A 268 26.18 27.12 1.14
CA LYS A 268 27.28 28.05 1.45
C LYS A 268 28.42 27.95 0.45
N ARG A 269 28.80 26.73 0.03
CA ARG A 269 29.82 26.53 -1.01
C ARG A 269 29.41 27.15 -2.34
N LYS A 270 28.16 26.94 -2.76
CA LYS A 270 27.62 27.56 -3.99
C LYS A 270 27.60 29.07 -3.92
N GLN A 271 27.25 29.64 -2.77
CA GLN A 271 27.26 31.08 -2.54
C GLN A 271 28.68 31.64 -2.57
N HIS A 272 29.65 31.01 -1.89
CA HIS A 272 31.06 31.40 -1.94
C HIS A 272 31.66 31.31 -3.35
N MET A 273 31.30 30.29 -4.14
CA MET A 273 31.74 30.19 -5.54
C MET A 273 31.13 31.28 -6.41
N GLN A 274 29.89 31.67 -6.12
CA GLN A 274 29.22 32.76 -6.82
C GLN A 274 29.83 34.12 -6.46
N ASP A 275 30.11 34.36 -5.18
CA ASP A 275 30.74 35.59 -4.70
C ASP A 275 32.18 35.73 -5.21
N ALA A 276 32.96 34.64 -5.23
CA ALA A 276 34.31 34.62 -5.80
C ALA A 276 34.32 34.92 -7.31
N PHE A 277 33.29 34.50 -8.05
CA PHE A 277 33.14 34.79 -9.47
C PHE A 277 32.85 36.28 -9.74
N TYR A 278 32.33 37.01 -8.77
CA TYR A 278 32.10 38.46 -8.86
C TYR A 278 33.32 39.29 -8.39
N ASP A 279 34.22 38.74 -7.58
CA ASP A 279 35.44 39.41 -7.13
C ASP A 279 36.59 39.37 -8.17
N ASP A 280 36.62 38.38 -9.06
CA ASP A 280 37.62 38.27 -10.16
C ASP A 280 37.25 39.13 -11.41
N GLY A 281 36.29 40.05 -11.26
CA GLY A 281 35.68 40.83 -12.35
C GLY A 281 35.99 42.33 -12.37
N PHE A 282 37.11 42.78 -11.79
CA PHE A 282 37.61 44.16 -11.89
C PHE A 282 39.11 44.23 -12.19
#